data_AF-A0A6L9QF56-F1
#
_entry.id   AF-A0A6L9QF56-F1
#
_cell.length_a   1.000
_cell.length_b   1.000
_cell.length_c   1.000
_cell.angle_alpha   90.00
_cell.angle_beta   90.00
_cell.angle_gamma   90.00
#
_symmetry.space_group_name_H-M   'P 1'
#
loop_
_entity.id
_entity.type
_entity.pdbx_description
1 polymer ?
#
loop_
_entity_poly.entity_id
_entity_poly.type
_entity_poly.pdbx_seq_one_letter_code
_entity_poly.pdbx_strand_id
1 'polypeptide(L)'
;MSTFFDEPVGPFAAANRSRSIAAGIDPYQYDAVTAGLASLREWPDAFARTARDHLARAERARLPRSAGDAYRDAALWFHFATVLPNPDLAAHGRAAAASADALRRSLALLAPDAEHVTGPDFTGILHRASVDAPLVLLVPGMNSGKAEFMPIAEALVARGLSVLAIDGPGQGELAVRGTWEPDYQRVVRQALDIVGAPPAGVGVIGLSMGGFLAAVAAHHEPRVRAVVTVSGPTALAWDELPPYVTETFVLRTGGEAAAREFARRVTAPDVPQPLRVLDGGLDVIPGVANGAELARRSGGEYVLIPEGGHLLENTRWTWLPETLDWLATRLGQDAALVVTRYVEAVANGDLDTITASFADDATWTYPGDLPLTGTWKGRDAIVGDFLGGAGRLFQPGGEPKVVLTNVIADGDRVVAEWTSRGTARNGRAYDNLCLGVFTVRDGRITSVREYTDTQHVERTLFAPE
;
A
#
# COMPACT_ATOMS: atom_id res chain seq x y z
N MET A 1 -29.55 -3.99 27.42
CA MET A 1 -28.24 -3.54 27.94
C MET A 1 -27.21 -4.55 27.47
N SER A 2 -26.12 -4.07 26.86
CA SER A 2 -25.02 -4.92 26.41
C SER A 2 -24.46 -5.73 27.58
N THR A 3 -24.36 -7.05 27.41
CA THR A 3 -23.77 -7.97 28.39
C THR A 3 -22.24 -8.04 28.24
N PHE A 4 -21.70 -7.55 27.12
CA PHE A 4 -20.26 -7.54 26.86
C PHE A 4 -19.48 -6.73 27.90
N PHE A 5 -19.99 -5.56 28.33
CA PHE A 5 -19.32 -4.75 29.35
C PHE A 5 -19.29 -5.37 30.75
N ASP A 6 -20.01 -6.47 30.95
CA ASP A 6 -20.03 -7.23 32.20
C ASP A 6 -19.00 -8.39 32.16
N GLU A 7 -18.31 -8.59 31.04
CA GLU A 7 -17.22 -9.56 30.92
C GLU A 7 -16.00 -9.14 31.78
N PRO A 8 -15.22 -10.11 32.30
CA PRO A 8 -14.01 -9.81 33.06
C PRO A 8 -12.97 -9.07 32.21
N VAL A 9 -12.30 -8.08 32.80
CA VAL A 9 -11.24 -7.31 32.13
C VAL A 9 -10.08 -8.19 31.67
N GLY A 10 -9.64 -9.14 32.52
CA GLY A 10 -8.42 -9.92 32.31
C GLY A 10 -8.32 -10.60 30.94
N PRO A 11 -9.31 -11.44 30.54
CA PRO A 11 -9.33 -12.06 29.22
C PRO A 11 -9.32 -11.06 28.06
N PHE A 12 -10.10 -9.98 28.14
CA PHE A 12 -10.13 -8.96 27.09
C PHE A 12 -8.80 -8.21 26.95
N ALA A 13 -8.19 -7.84 28.08
CA ALA A 13 -6.86 -7.22 28.12
C ALA A 13 -5.80 -8.18 27.56
N ALA A 14 -5.82 -9.45 27.95
CA ALA A 14 -4.89 -10.46 27.42
C ALA A 14 -5.02 -10.62 25.90
N ALA A 15 -6.24 -10.67 25.37
CA ALA A 15 -6.50 -10.79 23.93
C ALA A 15 -6.04 -9.56 23.12
N ASN A 16 -6.07 -8.36 23.71
CA ASN A 16 -5.62 -7.13 23.04
C ASN A 16 -4.15 -6.79 23.31
N ARG A 17 -3.47 -7.51 24.20
CA ARG A 17 -2.11 -7.20 24.62
C ARG A 17 -1.13 -7.26 23.45
N SER A 18 -1.09 -8.35 22.70
CA SER A 18 -0.20 -8.49 21.53
C SER A 18 -0.46 -7.41 20.48
N ARG A 19 -1.74 -7.15 20.20
CA ARG A 19 -2.20 -6.09 19.30
C ARG A 19 -1.69 -4.70 19.70
N SER A 20 -1.80 -4.36 20.99
CA SER A 20 -1.32 -3.07 21.52
C SER A 20 0.20 -2.92 21.44
N ILE A 21 0.94 -3.97 21.77
CA ILE A 21 2.40 -3.99 21.73
C ILE A 21 2.90 -3.88 20.29
N ALA A 22 2.27 -4.62 19.38
CA ALA A 22 2.64 -4.59 17.97
C ALA A 22 2.34 -3.24 17.31
N ALA A 23 1.32 -2.51 17.77
CA ALA A 23 1.07 -1.13 17.36
C ALA A 23 2.12 -0.14 17.92
N GLY A 24 2.80 -0.50 19.01
CA GLY A 24 3.89 0.28 19.61
C GLY A 24 3.67 0.70 21.06
N ILE A 25 2.57 0.28 21.71
CA ILE A 25 2.36 0.58 23.14
C ILE A 25 3.37 -0.19 23.99
N ASP A 26 4.00 0.51 24.94
CA ASP A 26 4.90 -0.12 25.91
C ASP A 26 4.16 -1.21 26.73
N PRO A 27 4.68 -2.46 26.77
CA PRO A 27 4.01 -3.58 27.41
C PRO A 27 3.80 -3.37 28.91
N TYR A 28 4.75 -2.71 29.60
CA TYR A 28 4.64 -2.50 31.04
C TYR A 28 3.59 -1.42 31.35
N GLN A 29 3.50 -0.39 30.53
CA GLN A 29 2.45 0.62 30.66
C GLN A 29 1.07 0.03 30.37
N TYR A 30 0.94 -0.81 29.33
CA TYR A 30 -0.30 -1.54 29.04
C TYR A 30 -0.75 -2.40 30.22
N ASP A 31 0.16 -3.20 30.76
CA ASP A 31 -0.11 -4.09 31.90
C ASP A 31 -0.49 -3.28 33.15
N ALA A 32 0.20 -2.18 33.43
CA ALA A 32 -0.11 -1.33 34.58
C ALA A 32 -1.50 -0.67 34.48
N VAL A 33 -1.88 -0.18 33.30
CA VAL A 33 -3.20 0.44 33.08
C VAL A 33 -4.31 -0.61 33.17
N THR A 34 -4.14 -1.75 32.49
CA THR A 34 -5.19 -2.78 32.42
C THR A 34 -5.37 -3.55 33.74
N ALA A 35 -4.30 -3.77 34.51
CA ALA A 35 -4.39 -4.36 35.86
C ALA A 35 -5.16 -3.48 36.85
N GLY A 36 -5.25 -2.17 36.59
CA GLY A 36 -5.98 -1.22 37.43
C GLY A 36 -7.48 -1.11 37.14
N LEU A 37 -8.01 -1.79 36.11
CA LEU A 37 -9.41 -1.67 35.74
C LEU A 37 -10.28 -2.69 36.50
N ALA A 38 -11.36 -2.21 37.11
CA ALA A 38 -12.36 -3.06 37.75
C ALA A 38 -13.43 -3.55 36.77
N SER A 39 -13.63 -2.85 35.65
CA SER A 39 -14.62 -3.18 34.62
C SER A 39 -14.18 -2.66 33.25
N LEU A 40 -14.65 -3.31 32.18
CA LEU A 40 -14.47 -2.83 30.80
C LEU A 40 -15.09 -1.45 30.57
N ARG A 41 -16.02 -1.01 31.42
CA ARG A 41 -16.60 0.34 31.36
C ARG A 41 -15.57 1.43 31.66
N GLU A 42 -14.52 1.12 32.41
CA GLU A 42 -13.46 2.08 32.79
C GLU A 42 -12.37 2.20 31.71
N TRP A 43 -12.35 1.28 30.75
CA TRP A 43 -11.30 1.19 29.73
C TRP A 43 -11.18 2.46 28.87
N PRO A 44 -12.24 3.01 28.25
CA PRO A 44 -12.08 4.17 27.39
C PRO A 44 -11.46 5.37 28.12
N ASP A 45 -11.93 5.63 29.35
CA ASP A 45 -11.44 6.75 30.15
C ASP A 45 -10.02 6.52 30.68
N ALA A 46 -9.65 5.30 31.06
CA ALA A 46 -8.30 4.98 31.50
C ALA A 46 -7.26 5.12 30.38
N PHE A 47 -7.60 4.65 29.18
CA PHE A 47 -6.75 4.79 28.01
C PHE A 47 -6.65 6.27 27.58
N ALA A 48 -7.77 6.99 27.55
CA ALA A 48 -7.78 8.43 27.23
C ALA A 48 -7.06 9.29 28.28
N ARG A 49 -7.05 8.90 29.56
CA ARG A 49 -6.21 9.54 30.60
C ARG A 49 -4.73 9.34 30.29
N THR A 50 -4.33 8.10 30.03
CA THR A 50 -2.94 7.76 29.71
C THR A 50 -2.44 8.47 28.45
N ALA A 51 -3.30 8.61 27.43
CA ALA A 51 -3.02 9.39 26.23
C ALA A 51 -2.74 10.87 26.52
N ARG A 52 -3.53 11.49 27.42
CA ARG A 52 -3.32 12.88 27.84
C ARG A 52 -2.03 13.09 28.62
N ASP A 53 -1.60 12.10 29.40
CA ASP A 53 -0.30 12.14 30.06
C ASP A 53 0.85 12.15 29.04
N HIS A 54 0.71 11.38 27.96
CA HIS A 54 1.65 11.39 26.84
C HIS A 54 1.63 12.71 26.06
N LEU A 55 0.47 13.32 25.82
CA LEU A 55 0.41 14.68 25.29
C LEU A 55 1.18 15.66 26.18
N ALA A 56 0.95 15.62 27.50
CA ALA A 56 1.65 16.49 28.44
C ALA A 56 3.17 16.21 28.52
N ARG A 57 3.62 14.99 28.18
CA ARG A 57 5.06 14.68 28.00
C ARG A 57 5.58 15.29 26.71
N ALA A 58 4.82 15.22 25.62
CA ALA A 58 5.19 15.80 24.34
C ALA A 58 5.36 17.33 24.43
N GLU A 59 4.45 18.04 25.10
CA GLU A 59 4.55 19.50 25.30
C GLU A 59 5.75 19.93 26.17
N ARG A 60 6.25 19.03 27.03
CA ARG A 60 7.40 19.28 27.91
C ARG A 60 8.72 18.78 27.33
N ALA A 61 8.68 18.07 26.21
CA ALA A 61 9.87 17.50 25.60
C ALA A 61 10.80 18.60 25.09
N ARG A 62 12.09 18.43 25.34
CA ARG A 62 13.11 19.43 24.95
C ARG A 62 13.55 19.32 23.50
N LEU A 63 13.33 18.17 22.87
CA LEU A 63 13.78 17.86 21.52
C LEU A 63 12.60 17.40 20.66
N PRO A 64 12.56 17.76 19.35
CA PRO A 64 11.52 17.33 18.42
C PRO A 64 11.30 15.83 18.39
N ARG A 65 12.38 15.04 18.43
CA ARG A 65 12.30 13.57 18.43
C ARG A 65 11.47 13.04 19.60
N SER A 66 11.79 13.48 20.83
CA SER A 66 11.08 13.06 22.04
C SER A 66 9.63 13.56 22.07
N ALA A 67 9.37 14.75 21.53
CA ALA A 67 8.00 15.27 21.39
C ALA A 67 7.19 14.40 20.41
N GLY A 68 7.76 14.09 19.25
CA GLY A 68 7.16 13.23 18.24
C GLY A 68 6.85 11.83 18.77
N ASP A 69 7.81 11.20 19.47
CA ASP A 69 7.61 9.89 20.08
C ASP A 69 6.47 9.90 21.11
N ALA A 70 6.37 10.93 21.96
CA ALA A 70 5.28 11.07 22.91
C ALA A 70 3.92 11.39 22.26
N TYR A 71 3.88 12.13 21.15
CA TYR A 71 2.65 12.30 20.37
C TYR A 71 2.19 10.99 19.72
N ARG A 72 3.12 10.18 19.23
CA ARG A 72 2.81 8.84 18.70
C ARG A 72 2.20 7.95 19.78
N ASP A 73 2.78 7.93 20.97
CA ASP A 73 2.21 7.20 22.11
C ASP A 73 0.80 7.71 22.44
N ALA A 74 0.61 9.04 22.52
CA ALA A 74 -0.70 9.61 22.76
C ALA A 74 -1.73 9.17 21.69
N ALA A 75 -1.34 9.15 20.42
CA ALA A 75 -2.20 8.70 19.32
C ALA A 75 -2.64 7.25 19.48
N LEU A 76 -1.71 6.36 19.83
CA LEU A 76 -1.98 4.95 20.08
C LEU A 76 -2.89 4.76 21.30
N TRP A 77 -2.62 5.44 22.42
CA TRP A 77 -3.46 5.34 23.62
C TRP A 77 -4.88 5.87 23.39
N PHE A 78 -5.05 6.96 22.64
CA PHE A 78 -6.38 7.42 22.22
C PHE A 78 -7.06 6.44 21.26
N HIS A 79 -6.31 5.84 20.32
CA HIS A 79 -6.84 4.80 19.43
C HIS A 79 -7.37 3.61 20.22
N PHE A 80 -6.57 3.07 21.14
CA PHE A 80 -6.96 1.95 21.98
C PHE A 80 -8.04 2.27 23.02
N ALA A 81 -8.36 3.56 23.25
CA ALA A 81 -9.58 3.93 23.98
C ALA A 81 -10.87 3.65 23.20
N THR A 82 -10.79 3.41 21.88
CA THR A 82 -11.93 3.24 20.97
C THR A 82 -12.20 1.80 20.54
N VAL A 83 -11.39 0.82 20.98
CA VAL A 83 -11.49 -0.57 20.49
C VAL A 83 -12.69 -1.35 21.01
N LEU A 84 -13.35 -0.85 22.06
CA LEU A 84 -14.59 -1.40 22.60
C LEU A 84 -15.79 -0.81 21.86
N PRO A 85 -16.91 -1.56 21.69
CA PRO A 85 -18.18 -1.04 21.19
C PRO A 85 -18.84 -0.11 22.23
N ASN A 86 -18.21 1.04 22.50
CA ASN A 86 -18.68 2.01 23.48
C ASN A 86 -19.97 2.68 23.00
N PRO A 87 -21.10 2.54 23.73
CA PRO A 87 -22.35 3.19 23.36
C PRO A 87 -22.28 4.72 23.46
N ASP A 88 -21.32 5.29 24.21
CA ASP A 88 -21.05 6.73 24.18
C ASP A 88 -20.25 7.09 22.91
N LEU A 89 -21.00 7.26 21.82
CA LEU A 89 -20.47 7.68 20.51
C LEU A 89 -19.79 9.05 20.57
N ALA A 90 -20.22 9.94 21.48
CA ALA A 90 -19.60 11.25 21.61
C ALA A 90 -18.20 11.14 22.22
N ALA A 91 -18.04 10.32 23.28
CA ALA A 91 -16.73 10.01 23.84
C ALA A 91 -15.83 9.27 22.85
N HIS A 92 -16.38 8.29 22.14
CA HIS A 92 -15.67 7.57 21.08
C HIS A 92 -15.15 8.52 20.00
N GLY A 93 -15.99 9.43 19.51
CA GLY A 93 -15.63 10.43 18.51
C GLY A 93 -14.55 11.41 18.98
N ARG A 94 -14.62 11.85 20.24
CA ARG A 94 -13.57 12.70 20.84
C ARG A 94 -12.22 11.98 20.91
N ALA A 95 -12.21 10.71 21.32
CA ALA A 95 -10.98 9.92 21.39
C ALA A 95 -10.40 9.66 19.99
N ALA A 96 -11.23 9.30 19.00
CA ALA A 96 -10.81 9.11 17.61
C ALA A 96 -10.20 10.40 17.01
N ALA A 97 -10.84 11.55 17.22
CA ALA A 97 -10.31 12.83 16.76
C ALA A 97 -8.99 13.21 17.46
N ALA A 98 -8.87 12.94 18.76
CA ALA A 98 -7.65 13.18 19.53
C ALA A 98 -6.50 12.24 19.08
N SER A 99 -6.81 11.00 18.72
CA SER A 99 -5.84 10.06 18.14
C SER A 99 -5.30 10.60 16.80
N ALA A 100 -6.18 11.04 15.91
CA ALA A 100 -5.80 11.59 14.61
C ALA A 100 -4.96 12.89 14.75
N ASP A 101 -5.34 13.79 15.66
CA ASP A 101 -4.58 15.01 15.93
C ASP A 101 -3.18 14.69 16.47
N ALA A 102 -3.08 13.82 17.47
CA ALA A 102 -1.79 13.40 18.03
C ALA A 102 -0.91 12.73 16.96
N LEU A 103 -1.48 11.88 16.09
CA LEU A 103 -0.74 11.26 15.00
C LEU A 103 -0.20 12.31 14.00
N ARG A 104 -1.02 13.30 13.63
CA ARG A 104 -0.59 14.41 12.76
C ARG A 104 0.58 15.18 13.36
N ARG A 105 0.52 15.49 14.66
CA ARG A 105 1.58 16.19 15.39
C ARG A 105 2.85 15.34 15.51
N SER A 106 2.71 14.02 15.67
CA SER A 106 3.83 13.07 15.63
C SER A 106 4.50 13.08 14.26
N LEU A 107 3.75 12.90 13.18
CA LEU A 107 4.30 12.80 11.83
C LEU A 107 4.98 14.10 11.39
N ALA A 108 4.41 15.26 11.73
CA ALA A 108 5.07 16.55 11.48
C ALA A 108 6.49 16.67 12.08
N LEU A 109 6.80 15.89 13.12
CA LEU A 109 8.11 15.88 13.78
C LEU A 109 8.99 14.69 13.39
N LEU A 110 8.40 13.52 13.12
CA LEU A 110 9.12 12.26 12.90
C LEU A 110 9.23 11.86 11.43
N ALA A 111 8.29 12.28 10.60
CA ALA A 111 8.20 11.95 9.18
C ALA A 111 7.60 13.16 8.42
N PRO A 112 8.33 14.27 8.32
CA PRO A 112 7.81 15.52 7.73
C PRO A 112 7.41 15.39 6.26
N ASP A 113 7.90 14.36 5.57
CA ASP A 113 7.55 14.04 4.17
C ASP A 113 6.27 13.19 4.06
N ALA A 114 5.64 12.82 5.19
CA ALA A 114 4.33 12.16 5.20
C ALA A 114 3.20 13.19 5.08
N GLU A 115 2.33 13.00 4.09
CA GLU A 115 1.24 13.90 3.76
C GLU A 115 -0.09 13.40 4.33
N HIS A 116 -0.86 14.31 4.92
CA HIS A 116 -2.25 14.04 5.27
C HIS A 116 -3.13 14.28 4.05
N VAL A 117 -3.85 13.25 3.63
CA VAL A 117 -4.76 13.29 2.48
C VAL A 117 -6.19 13.00 2.92
N THR A 118 -7.16 13.63 2.27
CA THR A 118 -8.58 13.45 2.57
C THR A 118 -9.36 13.41 1.27
N GLY A 119 -10.22 12.41 1.13
CA GLY A 119 -11.23 12.34 0.08
C GLY A 119 -12.64 12.33 0.67
N PRO A 120 -13.67 12.17 -0.18
CA PRO A 120 -15.06 12.14 0.26
C PRO A 120 -15.36 11.07 1.33
N ASP A 121 -14.81 9.87 1.16
CA ASP A 121 -15.10 8.71 2.02
C ASP A 121 -13.88 8.19 2.78
N PHE A 122 -12.77 8.91 2.78
CA PHE A 122 -11.57 8.49 3.50
C PHE A 122 -10.73 9.65 3.99
N THR A 123 -9.91 9.36 4.99
CA THR A 123 -8.73 10.14 5.33
C THR A 123 -7.53 9.22 5.40
N GLY A 124 -6.35 9.70 5.06
CA GLY A 124 -5.16 8.87 5.04
C GLY A 124 -3.87 9.62 5.29
N ILE A 125 -2.82 8.83 5.44
CA ILE A 125 -1.42 9.27 5.54
C ILE A 125 -0.69 8.66 4.34
N LEU A 126 -0.20 9.52 3.45
CA LEU A 126 0.60 9.16 2.30
C LEU A 126 2.08 9.40 2.61
N HIS A 127 2.87 8.35 2.66
CA HIS A 127 4.31 8.43 2.84
C HIS A 127 5.00 7.86 1.61
N ARG A 128 5.60 8.74 0.80
CA ARG A 128 6.28 8.33 -0.44
C ARG A 128 7.71 7.91 -0.15
N ALA A 129 8.10 6.72 -0.59
CA ALA A 129 9.50 6.28 -0.51
C ALA A 129 10.35 6.95 -1.61
N SER A 130 9.76 7.11 -2.79
CA SER A 130 10.24 7.95 -3.90
C SER A 130 9.06 8.32 -4.80
N VAL A 131 9.28 9.20 -5.78
CA VAL A 131 8.23 9.63 -6.72
C VAL A 131 7.66 8.44 -7.51
N ASP A 132 8.51 7.47 -7.84
CA ASP A 132 8.16 6.32 -8.68
C ASP A 132 8.07 5.01 -7.91
N ALA A 133 8.11 5.04 -6.58
CA ALA A 133 8.01 3.83 -5.77
C ALA A 133 6.60 3.21 -5.89
N PRO A 134 6.47 1.87 -5.89
CA PRO A 134 5.16 1.24 -5.83
C PRO A 134 4.43 1.65 -4.56
N LEU A 135 3.11 1.74 -4.64
CA LEU A 135 2.25 2.14 -3.54
C LEU A 135 1.62 0.92 -2.88
N VAL A 136 1.63 0.87 -1.56
CA VAL A 136 0.85 -0.09 -0.79
C VAL A 136 -0.24 0.63 0.00
N LEU A 137 -1.50 0.29 -0.28
CA LEU A 137 -2.64 0.76 0.49
C LEU A 137 -2.82 -0.12 1.73
N LEU A 138 -2.84 0.47 2.93
CA LEU A 138 -3.18 -0.23 4.17
C LEU A 138 -4.64 0.02 4.51
N VAL A 139 -5.43 -1.06 4.56
CA VAL A 139 -6.87 -1.04 4.86
C VAL A 139 -7.10 -1.70 6.23
N PRO A 140 -7.48 -0.93 7.26
CA PRO A 140 -7.67 -1.44 8.61
C PRO A 140 -8.96 -2.27 8.74
N GLY A 141 -9.10 -2.95 9.87
CA GLY A 141 -10.30 -3.68 10.26
C GLY A 141 -11.38 -2.79 10.89
N MET A 142 -12.39 -3.43 11.50
CA MET A 142 -13.58 -2.74 12.00
C MET A 142 -13.37 -1.87 13.25
N ASN A 143 -12.56 -2.35 14.18
CA ASN A 143 -12.22 -1.65 15.41
C ASN A 143 -10.77 -1.16 15.39
N SER A 144 -10.24 -0.92 14.19
CA SER A 144 -8.88 -0.46 13.93
C SER A 144 -8.91 0.89 13.22
N GLY A 145 -7.72 1.47 13.06
CA GLY A 145 -7.51 2.67 12.26
C GLY A 145 -6.04 2.76 11.84
N LYS A 146 -5.74 3.66 10.92
CA LYS A 146 -4.41 3.88 10.35
C LYS A 146 -3.32 4.03 11.42
N ALA A 147 -3.63 4.68 12.56
CA ALA A 147 -2.70 4.87 13.68
C ALA A 147 -2.09 3.56 14.20
N GLU A 148 -2.87 2.47 14.19
CA GLU A 148 -2.46 1.15 14.70
C GLU A 148 -1.38 0.48 13.84
N PHE A 149 -1.38 0.78 12.54
CA PHE A 149 -0.57 0.06 11.56
C PHE A 149 0.60 0.89 11.02
N MET A 150 0.93 2.02 11.69
CA MET A 150 2.10 2.82 11.36
C MET A 150 3.42 2.02 11.38
N PRO A 151 3.65 1.05 12.29
CA PRO A 151 4.85 0.20 12.21
C PRO A 151 4.94 -0.63 10.91
N ILE A 152 3.80 -1.06 10.34
CA ILE A 152 3.77 -1.76 9.05
C ILE A 152 4.07 -0.76 7.92
N ALA A 153 3.49 0.44 7.98
CA ALA A 153 3.76 1.52 7.02
C ALA A 153 5.24 1.90 6.99
N GLU A 154 5.86 2.10 8.16
CA GLU A 154 7.28 2.39 8.30
C GLU A 154 8.15 1.25 7.72
N ALA A 155 7.79 0.00 7.97
CA ALA A 155 8.52 -1.17 7.46
C ALA A 155 8.42 -1.33 5.93
N LEU A 156 7.32 -0.89 5.32
CA LEU A 156 7.12 -0.83 3.86
C LEU A 156 7.94 0.30 3.23
N VAL A 157 7.91 1.50 3.82
CA VAL A 157 8.72 2.64 3.35
C VAL A 157 10.21 2.33 3.44
N ALA A 158 10.66 1.68 4.51
CA ALA A 158 12.04 1.21 4.64
C ALA A 158 12.46 0.18 3.57
N ARG A 159 11.50 -0.44 2.87
CA ARG A 159 11.70 -1.35 1.73
C ARG A 159 11.55 -0.67 0.37
N GLY A 160 11.46 0.66 0.34
CA GLY A 160 11.30 1.42 -0.91
C GLY A 160 9.88 1.39 -1.47
N LEU A 161 8.87 1.03 -0.66
CA LEU A 161 7.46 1.07 -1.06
C LEU A 161 6.79 2.32 -0.46
N SER A 162 6.18 3.14 -1.30
CA SER A 162 5.28 4.19 -0.85
C SER A 162 4.08 3.57 -0.14
N VAL A 163 3.52 4.25 0.86
CA VAL A 163 2.36 3.75 1.62
C VAL A 163 1.27 4.78 1.68
N LEU A 164 0.03 4.35 1.48
CA LEU A 164 -1.17 5.11 1.83
C LEU A 164 -1.96 4.33 2.89
N ALA A 165 -1.90 4.77 4.14
CA ALA A 165 -2.68 4.18 5.21
C ALA A 165 -3.99 4.97 5.38
N ILE A 166 -5.14 4.30 5.23
CA ILE A 166 -6.44 4.98 5.21
C ILE A 166 -7.33 4.58 6.38
N ASP A 167 -8.20 5.50 6.77
CA ASP A 167 -9.44 5.23 7.50
C ASP A 167 -10.60 5.51 6.54
N GLY A 168 -11.44 4.50 6.28
CA GLY A 168 -12.70 4.66 5.56
C GLY A 168 -13.89 4.89 6.50
N PRO A 169 -15.13 4.82 5.98
CA PRO A 169 -16.33 5.08 6.77
C PRO A 169 -16.41 4.15 8.00
N GLY A 170 -16.58 4.75 9.19
CA GLY A 170 -16.66 4.00 10.45
C GLY A 170 -15.34 3.36 10.92
N GLN A 171 -14.19 3.74 10.36
CA GLN A 171 -12.85 3.32 10.80
C GLN A 171 -12.07 4.48 11.42
N GLY A 172 -11.22 4.20 12.41
CA GLY A 172 -10.26 5.17 12.99
C GLY A 172 -10.83 6.58 13.19
N GLU A 173 -10.28 7.57 12.50
CA GLU A 173 -10.71 8.99 12.57
C GLU A 173 -12.17 9.21 12.14
N LEU A 174 -12.69 8.34 11.27
CA LEU A 174 -14.07 8.34 10.77
C LEU A 174 -14.97 7.37 11.53
N ALA A 175 -14.53 6.82 12.67
CA ALA A 175 -15.25 5.82 13.45
C ALA A 175 -16.70 6.19 13.82
N VAL A 176 -16.99 7.48 13.95
CA VAL A 176 -18.34 8.02 14.25
C VAL A 176 -18.93 8.84 13.10
N ARG A 177 -18.26 8.86 11.95
CA ARG A 177 -18.65 9.60 10.74
C ARG A 177 -18.79 8.60 9.59
N GLY A 178 -20.04 8.25 9.29
CA GLY A 178 -20.38 7.32 8.22
C GLY A 178 -20.69 5.91 8.71
N THR A 179 -21.56 5.23 7.97
CA THR A 179 -21.92 3.83 8.20
C THR A 179 -21.01 2.90 7.41
N TRP A 180 -20.73 1.75 8.00
CA TRP A 180 -20.04 0.68 7.29
C TRP A 180 -20.86 0.18 6.11
N GLU A 181 -20.23 0.09 4.94
CA GLU A 181 -20.80 -0.46 3.72
C GLU A 181 -19.83 -1.48 3.13
N PRO A 182 -20.33 -2.59 2.55
CA PRO A 182 -19.48 -3.62 1.97
C PRO A 182 -18.84 -3.16 0.64
N ASP A 183 -19.43 -2.15 -0.02
CA ASP A 183 -18.97 -1.62 -1.31
C ASP A 183 -17.75 -0.67 -1.13
N TYR A 184 -16.62 -1.23 -0.72
CA TYR A 184 -15.41 -0.50 -0.34
C TYR A 184 -14.51 -0.10 -1.52
N GLN A 185 -14.75 -0.65 -2.71
CA GLN A 185 -14.06 -0.31 -3.95
C GLN A 185 -14.09 1.20 -4.25
N ARG A 186 -15.17 1.89 -3.85
CA ARG A 186 -15.27 3.36 -4.00
C ARG A 186 -14.22 4.10 -3.17
N VAL A 187 -13.95 3.62 -1.96
CA VAL A 187 -13.01 4.23 -1.01
C VAL A 187 -11.58 4.05 -1.55
N VAL A 188 -11.25 2.85 -2.00
CA VAL A 188 -9.94 2.55 -2.61
C VAL A 188 -9.74 3.37 -3.87
N ARG A 189 -10.74 3.45 -4.76
CA ARG A 189 -10.64 4.27 -5.97
C ARG A 189 -10.36 5.73 -5.66
N GLN A 190 -11.11 6.34 -4.73
CA GLN A 190 -10.89 7.73 -4.30
C GLN A 190 -9.50 7.91 -3.69
N ALA A 191 -9.03 6.95 -2.90
CA ALA A 191 -7.71 6.98 -2.29
C ALA A 191 -6.59 6.99 -3.34
N LEU A 192 -6.71 6.15 -4.37
CA LEU A 192 -5.73 6.09 -5.47
C LEU A 192 -5.79 7.32 -6.38
N ASP A 193 -6.97 7.90 -6.61
CA ASP A 193 -7.13 9.09 -7.45
C ASP A 193 -6.42 10.32 -6.86
N ILE A 194 -6.27 10.40 -5.53
CA ILE A 194 -5.58 11.51 -4.84
C ILE A 194 -4.05 11.40 -4.91
N VAL A 195 -3.48 10.22 -5.15
CA VAL A 195 -2.02 10.01 -5.15
C VAL A 195 -1.33 10.81 -6.27
N GLY A 196 -2.07 11.16 -7.32
CA GLY A 196 -1.60 11.98 -8.43
C GLY A 196 -0.96 11.14 -9.53
N ALA A 197 0.36 11.24 -9.70
CA ALA A 197 1.10 10.44 -10.68
C ALA A 197 0.87 8.94 -10.41
N PRO A 198 0.62 8.13 -11.46
CA PRO A 198 0.33 6.72 -11.29
C PRO A 198 1.54 6.03 -10.65
N PRO A 199 1.39 5.37 -9.49
CA PRO A 199 2.50 4.68 -8.86
C PRO A 199 2.95 3.50 -9.73
N ALA A 200 4.19 3.08 -9.54
CA ALA A 200 4.80 1.94 -10.21
C ALA A 200 3.90 0.68 -10.27
N GLY A 201 3.24 0.40 -9.15
CA GLY A 201 2.19 -0.61 -9.01
C GLY A 201 1.46 -0.36 -7.71
N VAL A 202 0.23 -0.88 -7.58
CA VAL A 202 -0.56 -0.75 -6.35
C VAL A 202 -0.72 -2.11 -5.70
N GLY A 203 -0.19 -2.26 -4.48
CA GLY A 203 -0.53 -3.34 -3.57
C GLY A 203 -1.59 -2.92 -2.57
N VAL A 204 -2.33 -3.89 -2.02
CA VAL A 204 -3.26 -3.66 -0.91
C VAL A 204 -2.97 -4.67 0.20
N ILE A 205 -2.83 -4.20 1.44
CA ILE A 205 -2.86 -5.04 2.64
C ILE A 205 -4.15 -4.76 3.39
N GLY A 206 -4.99 -5.77 3.49
CA GLY A 206 -6.21 -5.74 4.29
C GLY A 206 -6.03 -6.48 5.61
N LEU A 207 -6.30 -5.80 6.73
CA LEU A 207 -6.14 -6.34 8.09
C LEU A 207 -7.50 -6.61 8.73
N SER A 208 -7.72 -7.81 9.24
CA SER A 208 -9.02 -8.26 9.80
C SER A 208 -10.14 -8.05 8.77
N MET A 209 -11.24 -7.38 9.12
CA MET A 209 -12.29 -7.00 8.16
C MET A 209 -11.75 -6.24 6.93
N GLY A 210 -10.63 -5.54 7.05
CA GLY A 210 -9.92 -4.91 5.94
C GLY A 210 -9.49 -5.91 4.86
N GLY A 211 -9.29 -7.18 5.19
CA GLY A 211 -9.02 -8.27 4.24
C GLY A 211 -10.19 -8.55 3.31
N PHE A 212 -11.42 -8.55 3.84
CA PHE A 212 -12.64 -8.61 3.01
C PHE A 212 -12.75 -7.37 2.11
N LEU A 213 -12.56 -6.19 2.69
CA LEU A 213 -12.63 -4.91 1.94
C LEU A 213 -11.56 -4.83 0.85
N ALA A 214 -10.35 -5.34 1.11
CA ALA A 214 -9.26 -5.43 0.14
C ALA A 214 -9.61 -6.39 -1.01
N ALA A 215 -10.22 -7.54 -0.72
CA ALA A 215 -10.68 -8.47 -1.76
C ALA A 215 -11.77 -7.84 -2.64
N VAL A 216 -12.75 -7.14 -2.04
CA VAL A 216 -13.77 -6.39 -2.78
C VAL A 216 -13.13 -5.31 -3.65
N ALA A 217 -12.20 -4.53 -3.11
CA ALA A 217 -11.53 -3.49 -3.87
C ALA A 217 -10.72 -4.06 -5.04
N ALA A 218 -9.92 -5.10 -4.81
CA ALA A 218 -9.09 -5.72 -5.84
C ALA A 218 -9.91 -6.31 -7.00
N HIS A 219 -11.09 -6.86 -6.70
CA HIS A 219 -12.00 -7.37 -7.73
C HIS A 219 -12.51 -6.27 -8.68
N HIS A 220 -12.58 -5.01 -8.23
CA HIS A 220 -13.15 -3.89 -8.99
C HIS A 220 -12.14 -2.83 -9.44
N GLU A 221 -10.93 -2.81 -8.88
CA GLU A 221 -9.93 -1.78 -9.13
C GLU A 221 -8.76 -2.34 -9.95
N PRO A 222 -8.72 -2.10 -11.29
CA PRO A 222 -7.71 -2.66 -12.17
C PRO A 222 -6.28 -2.14 -11.90
N ARG A 223 -6.14 -1.05 -11.13
CA ARG A 223 -4.81 -0.56 -10.70
C ARG A 223 -4.16 -1.46 -9.65
N VAL A 224 -4.94 -2.23 -8.88
CA VAL A 224 -4.41 -3.17 -7.89
C VAL A 224 -3.74 -4.33 -8.61
N ARG A 225 -2.49 -4.63 -8.22
CA ARG A 225 -1.63 -5.67 -8.80
C ARG A 225 -1.21 -6.76 -7.81
N ALA A 226 -1.34 -6.54 -6.51
CA ALA A 226 -1.07 -7.56 -5.50
C ALA A 226 -1.92 -7.31 -4.25
N VAL A 227 -2.37 -8.39 -3.60
CA VAL A 227 -3.22 -8.32 -2.42
C VAL A 227 -2.67 -9.21 -1.32
N VAL A 228 -2.61 -8.68 -0.10
CA VAL A 228 -2.36 -9.42 1.12
C VAL A 228 -3.57 -9.30 2.03
N THR A 229 -4.09 -10.41 2.53
CA THR A 229 -5.09 -10.43 3.61
C THR A 229 -4.49 -11.02 4.87
N VAL A 230 -4.75 -10.38 6.01
CA VAL A 230 -4.29 -10.84 7.34
C VAL A 230 -5.50 -11.04 8.21
N SER A 231 -5.82 -12.29 8.57
CA SER A 231 -7.04 -12.64 9.32
C SER A 231 -8.32 -12.12 8.67
N GLY A 232 -8.38 -12.18 7.33
CA GLY A 232 -9.48 -11.61 6.54
C GLY A 232 -10.70 -12.54 6.49
N PRO A 233 -11.87 -12.12 6.99
CA PRO A 233 -13.07 -12.95 6.93
C PRO A 233 -13.55 -13.08 5.48
N THR A 234 -13.99 -14.27 5.10
CA THR A 234 -14.55 -14.54 3.77
C THR A 234 -16.08 -14.62 3.79
N ALA A 235 -16.66 -14.98 4.93
CA ALA A 235 -18.10 -15.00 5.19
C ALA A 235 -18.40 -14.88 6.70
N LEU A 236 -19.62 -14.48 7.04
CA LEU A 236 -20.10 -14.35 8.43
C LEU A 236 -21.42 -15.11 8.63
N ALA A 237 -21.51 -15.86 9.72
CA ALA A 237 -22.73 -16.50 10.23
C ALA A 237 -23.20 -15.74 11.48
N TRP A 238 -24.11 -14.78 11.29
CA TRP A 238 -24.49 -13.80 12.32
C TRP A 238 -24.90 -14.43 13.66
N ASP A 239 -25.71 -15.49 13.64
CA ASP A 239 -26.27 -16.10 14.85
C ASP A 239 -25.23 -16.89 15.67
N GLU A 240 -24.02 -17.10 15.13
CA GLU A 240 -22.88 -17.70 15.82
C GLU A 240 -21.87 -16.68 16.33
N LEU A 241 -21.96 -15.41 15.89
CA LEU A 241 -20.99 -14.38 16.24
C LEU A 241 -21.04 -14.04 17.74
N PRO A 242 -19.89 -13.83 18.40
CA PRO A 242 -19.86 -13.46 19.82
C PRO A 242 -20.43 -12.05 20.06
N PRO A 243 -20.91 -11.75 21.29
CA PRO A 243 -21.51 -10.45 21.64
C PRO A 243 -20.62 -9.25 21.30
N TYR A 244 -19.32 -9.32 21.59
CA TYR A 244 -18.36 -8.26 21.22
C TYR A 244 -18.42 -7.89 19.72
N VAL A 245 -18.51 -8.91 18.85
CA VAL A 245 -18.51 -8.72 17.40
C VAL A 245 -19.87 -8.19 16.91
N THR A 246 -20.98 -8.78 17.37
CA THR A 246 -22.32 -8.33 16.97
C THR A 246 -22.60 -6.91 17.46
N GLU A 247 -22.25 -6.57 18.70
CA GLU A 247 -22.40 -5.21 19.24
C GLU A 247 -21.55 -4.19 18.50
N THR A 248 -20.34 -4.57 18.10
CA THR A 248 -19.51 -3.75 17.22
C THR A 248 -20.23 -3.48 15.90
N PHE A 249 -20.73 -4.52 15.23
CA PHE A 249 -21.45 -4.32 13.96
C PHE A 249 -22.67 -3.43 14.14
N VAL A 250 -23.50 -3.68 15.17
CA VAL A 250 -24.68 -2.83 15.48
C VAL A 250 -24.28 -1.37 15.62
N LEU A 251 -23.19 -1.08 16.34
CA LEU A 251 -22.70 0.28 16.53
C LEU A 251 -22.23 0.90 15.21
N ARG A 252 -21.50 0.15 14.39
CA ARG A 252 -20.84 0.62 13.16
C ARG A 252 -21.77 0.75 11.96
N THR A 253 -22.84 -0.03 11.90
CA THR A 253 -23.85 0.03 10.83
C THR A 253 -25.09 0.84 11.22
N GLY A 254 -25.19 1.30 12.47
CA GLY A 254 -26.29 2.14 12.95
C GLY A 254 -27.55 1.38 13.38
N GLY A 255 -27.45 0.07 13.67
CA GLY A 255 -28.56 -0.73 14.19
C GLY A 255 -28.46 -2.22 13.85
N GLU A 256 -29.19 -3.07 14.60
CA GLU A 256 -29.14 -4.53 14.44
C GLU A 256 -29.61 -5.00 13.06
N ALA A 257 -30.68 -4.42 12.53
CA ALA A 257 -31.19 -4.78 11.20
C ALA A 257 -30.13 -4.53 10.11
N ALA A 258 -29.49 -3.36 10.14
CA ALA A 258 -28.40 -3.00 9.23
C ALA A 258 -27.17 -3.90 9.43
N ALA A 259 -26.86 -4.27 10.68
CA ALA A 259 -25.73 -5.14 11.00
C ALA A 259 -25.91 -6.56 10.46
N ARG A 260 -27.11 -7.14 10.63
CA ARG A 260 -27.48 -8.44 10.05
C ARG A 260 -27.44 -8.40 8.51
N GLU A 261 -27.88 -7.30 7.91
CA GLU A 261 -27.79 -7.12 6.47
C GLU A 261 -26.36 -6.99 5.97
N PHE A 262 -25.53 -6.21 6.65
CA PHE A 262 -24.10 -6.13 6.37
C PHE A 262 -23.45 -7.51 6.45
N ALA A 263 -23.69 -8.27 7.52
CA ALA A 263 -23.10 -9.59 7.68
C ALA A 263 -23.48 -10.58 6.56
N ARG A 264 -24.73 -10.53 6.08
CA ARG A 264 -25.17 -11.32 4.91
C ARG A 264 -24.47 -10.92 3.61
N ARG A 265 -24.00 -9.67 3.49
CA ARG A 265 -23.26 -9.16 2.34
C ARG A 265 -21.75 -9.39 2.44
N VAL A 266 -21.23 -9.84 3.59
CA VAL A 266 -19.84 -10.26 3.71
C VAL A 266 -19.68 -11.61 3.02
N THR A 267 -19.31 -11.54 1.74
CA THR A 267 -18.90 -12.69 0.93
C THR A 267 -17.75 -12.21 0.06
N ALA A 268 -16.51 -12.59 0.40
CA ALA A 268 -15.34 -12.13 -0.33
C ALA A 268 -15.46 -12.55 -1.81
N PRO A 269 -15.23 -11.67 -2.80
CA PRO A 269 -15.18 -12.08 -4.21
C PRO A 269 -13.86 -12.78 -4.54
N ASP A 270 -13.76 -13.39 -5.73
CA ASP A 270 -12.50 -13.92 -6.22
C ASP A 270 -11.53 -12.77 -6.51
N VAL A 271 -10.26 -12.95 -6.17
CA VAL A 271 -9.20 -11.95 -6.40
C VAL A 271 -8.34 -12.40 -7.57
N PRO A 272 -8.45 -11.77 -8.76
CA PRO A 272 -7.71 -12.21 -9.94
C PRO A 272 -6.21 -11.86 -9.89
N GLN A 273 -5.80 -10.96 -9.01
CA GLN A 273 -4.41 -10.58 -8.80
C GLN A 273 -3.65 -11.62 -7.95
N PRO A 274 -2.31 -11.65 -7.99
CA PRO A 274 -1.49 -12.30 -6.98
C PRO A 274 -1.99 -12.01 -5.57
N LEU A 275 -2.43 -13.07 -4.88
CA LEU A 275 -3.03 -13.01 -3.56
C LEU A 275 -2.19 -13.82 -2.58
N ARG A 276 -1.88 -13.24 -1.43
CA ARG A 276 -1.33 -13.95 -0.27
C ARG A 276 -2.25 -13.79 0.93
N VAL A 277 -2.73 -14.90 1.46
CA VAL A 277 -3.65 -14.97 2.60
C VAL A 277 -2.92 -15.49 3.82
N LEU A 278 -2.92 -14.72 4.90
CA LEU A 278 -2.28 -15.06 6.16
C LEU A 278 -3.35 -15.23 7.25
N ASP A 279 -3.42 -16.42 7.85
CA ASP A 279 -4.32 -16.71 8.96
C ASP A 279 -3.57 -17.30 10.15
N GLY A 280 -4.10 -17.07 11.36
CA GLY A 280 -3.59 -17.64 12.59
C GLY A 280 -4.29 -18.95 12.96
N GLY A 281 -3.55 -19.96 13.41
CA GLY A 281 -4.13 -21.22 13.90
C GLY A 281 -4.89 -21.07 15.21
N LEU A 282 -4.64 -20.00 15.97
CA LEU A 282 -5.39 -19.61 17.17
C LEU A 282 -6.48 -18.57 16.86
N ASP A 283 -6.62 -18.13 15.60
CA ASP A 283 -7.65 -17.18 15.17
C ASP A 283 -8.98 -17.91 14.89
N VAL A 284 -9.66 -18.28 15.98
CA VAL A 284 -10.93 -18.98 15.94
C VAL A 284 -12.03 -18.07 16.50
N ILE A 285 -12.73 -17.39 15.59
CA ILE A 285 -13.89 -16.56 15.93
C ILE A 285 -15.16 -17.31 15.49
N PRO A 286 -16.05 -17.70 16.43
CA PRO A 286 -17.33 -18.31 16.08
C PRO A 286 -18.10 -17.49 15.04
N GLY A 287 -18.67 -18.17 14.04
CA GLY A 287 -19.40 -17.54 12.95
C GLY A 287 -18.54 -16.79 11.92
N VAL A 288 -17.22 -16.92 11.93
CA VAL A 288 -16.33 -16.31 10.93
C VAL A 288 -15.65 -17.38 10.09
N ALA A 289 -15.78 -17.29 8.76
CA ALA A 289 -14.99 -18.10 7.84
C ALA A 289 -13.66 -17.39 7.52
N ASN A 290 -12.54 -18.08 7.73
CA ASN A 290 -11.20 -17.55 7.46
C ASN A 290 -10.82 -17.62 5.96
N GLY A 291 -9.60 -17.26 5.61
CA GLY A 291 -9.16 -16.96 4.25
C GLY A 291 -8.76 -18.16 3.39
N ALA A 292 -8.63 -19.37 3.95
CA ALA A 292 -8.15 -20.56 3.22
C ALA A 292 -8.93 -20.82 1.91
N GLU A 293 -10.25 -20.71 1.95
CA GLU A 293 -11.10 -20.91 0.77
C GLU A 293 -10.92 -19.80 -0.28
N LEU A 294 -10.71 -18.55 0.16
CA LEU A 294 -10.41 -17.42 -0.74
C LEU A 294 -9.09 -17.64 -1.49
N ALA A 295 -8.04 -18.09 -0.80
CA ALA A 295 -6.77 -18.44 -1.44
C ALA A 295 -6.99 -19.54 -2.48
N ARG A 296 -7.69 -20.62 -2.12
CA ARG A 296 -7.92 -21.76 -3.01
C ARG A 296 -8.64 -21.38 -4.30
N ARG A 297 -9.76 -20.66 -4.22
CA ARG A 297 -10.56 -20.29 -5.41
C ARG A 297 -9.92 -19.18 -6.26
N SER A 298 -9.10 -18.33 -5.65
CA SER A 298 -8.36 -17.27 -6.35
C SER A 298 -7.00 -17.73 -6.88
N GLY A 299 -6.60 -18.98 -6.64
CA GLY A 299 -5.24 -19.47 -6.97
C GLY A 299 -4.12 -18.77 -6.19
N GLY A 300 -4.42 -18.25 -5.00
CA GLY A 300 -3.51 -17.51 -4.13
C GLY A 300 -2.68 -18.39 -3.19
N GLU A 301 -1.64 -17.79 -2.61
CA GLU A 301 -0.79 -18.39 -1.59
C GLU A 301 -1.50 -18.35 -0.23
N TYR A 302 -1.66 -19.52 0.42
CA TYR A 302 -2.20 -19.61 1.78
C TYR A 302 -1.10 -19.91 2.79
N VAL A 303 -0.98 -19.08 3.82
CA VAL A 303 -0.01 -19.23 4.90
C VAL A 303 -0.76 -19.28 6.23
N LEU A 304 -0.78 -20.46 6.84
CA LEU A 304 -1.29 -20.65 8.20
C LEU A 304 -0.13 -20.56 9.18
N ILE A 305 -0.22 -19.66 10.17
CA ILE A 305 0.74 -19.56 11.28
C ILE A 305 0.10 -20.25 12.50
N PRO A 306 0.50 -21.48 12.87
CA PRO A 306 -0.24 -22.28 13.86
C PRO A 306 -0.42 -21.59 15.22
N GLU A 307 0.59 -20.85 15.69
CA GLU A 307 0.59 -20.14 16.96
C GLU A 307 0.05 -18.70 16.85
N GLY A 308 -0.31 -18.27 15.65
CA GLY A 308 -0.82 -16.93 15.37
C GLY A 308 -2.24 -16.74 15.91
N GLY A 309 -2.47 -15.66 16.64
CA GLY A 309 -3.82 -15.19 16.99
C GLY A 309 -4.40 -14.28 15.90
N HIS A 310 -5.55 -13.66 16.19
CA HIS A 310 -6.14 -12.68 15.28
C HIS A 310 -5.17 -11.54 14.95
N LEU A 311 -5.09 -11.15 13.67
CA LEU A 311 -4.12 -10.22 13.09
C LEU A 311 -2.64 -10.66 13.14
N LEU A 312 -2.35 -11.86 13.66
CA LEU A 312 -1.00 -12.41 13.78
C LEU A 312 -0.02 -11.51 14.56
N GLU A 313 -0.55 -10.65 15.42
CA GLU A 313 0.25 -9.62 16.11
C GLU A 313 1.21 -10.23 17.13
N ASN A 314 0.83 -11.36 17.71
CA ASN A 314 1.66 -12.15 18.62
C ASN A 314 2.79 -12.91 17.92
N THR A 315 2.85 -12.91 16.58
CA THR A 315 3.82 -13.68 15.77
C THR A 315 4.37 -12.87 14.60
N ARG A 316 4.37 -11.53 14.64
CA ARG A 316 4.82 -10.66 13.52
C ARG A 316 6.14 -11.08 12.88
N TRP A 317 7.11 -11.56 13.67
CA TRP A 317 8.42 -11.98 13.16
C TRP A 317 8.37 -13.19 12.23
N THR A 318 7.32 -14.02 12.28
CA THR A 318 7.21 -15.24 11.49
C THR A 318 6.64 -15.01 10.09
N TRP A 319 5.92 -13.91 9.87
CA TRP A 319 5.20 -13.68 8.62
C TRP A 319 5.49 -12.32 7.98
N LEU A 320 5.67 -11.26 8.79
CA LEU A 320 5.69 -9.89 8.28
C LEU A 320 6.88 -9.64 7.36
N PRO A 321 8.14 -9.97 7.73
CA PRO A 321 9.28 -9.69 6.84
C PRO A 321 9.14 -10.33 5.46
N GLU A 322 8.84 -11.63 5.40
CA GLU A 322 8.66 -12.37 4.14
C GLU A 322 7.49 -11.81 3.32
N THR A 323 6.39 -11.44 3.97
CA THR A 323 5.22 -10.87 3.28
C THR A 323 5.51 -9.51 2.66
N LEU A 324 6.25 -8.66 3.38
CA LEU A 324 6.64 -7.35 2.85
C LEU A 324 7.62 -7.51 1.68
N ASP A 325 8.54 -8.47 1.76
CA ASP A 325 9.48 -8.77 0.67
C ASP A 325 8.77 -9.39 -0.54
N TRP A 326 7.76 -10.24 -0.31
CA TRP A 326 6.87 -10.76 -1.34
C TRP A 326 6.14 -9.63 -2.06
N LEU A 327 5.55 -8.68 -1.32
CA LEU A 327 4.90 -7.50 -1.89
C LEU A 327 5.88 -6.64 -2.70
N ALA A 328 7.05 -6.35 -2.12
CA ALA A 328 8.09 -5.55 -2.79
C ALA A 328 8.52 -6.19 -4.11
N THR A 329 8.69 -7.51 -4.12
CA THR A 329 9.05 -8.28 -5.31
C THR A 329 7.91 -8.24 -6.34
N ARG A 330 6.67 -8.52 -5.95
CA ARG A 330 5.51 -8.53 -6.86
C ARG A 330 5.27 -7.16 -7.50
N LEU A 331 5.45 -6.08 -6.74
CA LEU A 331 5.21 -4.73 -7.22
C LEU A 331 6.43 -4.13 -7.95
N GLY A 332 7.65 -4.53 -7.57
CA GLY A 332 8.90 -4.07 -8.18
C GLY A 332 9.31 -4.83 -9.45
N GLN A 333 8.66 -5.95 -9.77
CA GLN A 333 8.93 -6.76 -10.95
C GLN A 333 7.96 -6.54 -12.11
N ASP A 334 7.13 -5.50 -12.09
CA ASP A 334 6.27 -5.23 -13.25
C ASP A 334 7.12 -4.78 -14.45
N ALA A 335 7.30 -5.70 -15.38
CA ALA A 335 8.08 -5.49 -16.58
C ALA A 335 7.55 -4.31 -17.40
N ALA A 336 6.21 -4.19 -17.54
CA ALA A 336 5.58 -3.12 -18.29
C ALA A 336 5.96 -1.77 -17.71
N LEU A 337 5.92 -1.64 -16.39
CA LEU A 337 6.32 -0.42 -15.72
C LEU A 337 7.80 -0.13 -15.92
N VAL A 338 8.69 -1.10 -15.72
CA VAL A 338 10.14 -0.88 -15.88
C VAL A 338 10.44 -0.29 -17.26
N VAL A 339 9.75 -0.78 -18.30
CA VAL A 339 9.87 -0.27 -19.66
C VAL A 339 9.21 1.10 -19.84
N THR A 340 7.99 1.31 -19.32
CA THR A 340 7.33 2.63 -19.36
C THR A 340 8.20 3.70 -18.72
N ARG A 341 8.71 3.45 -17.52
CA ARG A 341 9.61 4.37 -16.79
C ARG A 341 10.87 4.65 -17.59
N TYR A 342 11.47 3.63 -18.19
CA TYR A 342 12.63 3.80 -19.07
C TYR A 342 12.31 4.74 -20.25
N VAL A 343 11.21 4.50 -20.98
CA VAL A 343 10.85 5.30 -22.16
C VAL A 343 10.51 6.75 -21.76
N GLU A 344 9.83 6.95 -20.64
CA GLU A 344 9.53 8.29 -20.10
C GLU A 344 10.80 9.01 -19.63
N ALA A 345 11.74 8.30 -19.01
CA ALA A 345 13.04 8.86 -18.63
C ALA A 345 13.83 9.33 -19.87
N VAL A 346 13.80 8.57 -20.97
CA VAL A 346 14.36 9.01 -22.26
C VAL A 346 13.66 10.27 -22.77
N ALA A 347 12.32 10.33 -22.69
CA ALA A 347 11.56 11.50 -23.13
C ALA A 347 11.90 12.77 -22.32
N ASN A 348 12.27 12.62 -21.05
CA ASN A 348 12.58 13.70 -20.13
C ASN A 348 14.09 14.01 -20.01
N GLY A 349 14.96 13.20 -20.61
CA GLY A 349 16.40 13.33 -20.48
C GLY A 349 16.94 12.97 -19.07
N ASP A 350 16.22 12.14 -18.33
CA ASP A 350 16.61 11.69 -16.98
C ASP A 350 17.65 10.55 -17.06
N LEU A 351 18.93 10.93 -17.09
CA LEU A 351 20.03 9.99 -17.24
C LEU A 351 20.18 9.01 -16.07
N ASP A 352 19.87 9.43 -14.85
CA ASP A 352 19.98 8.59 -13.66
C ASP A 352 18.96 7.45 -13.73
N THR A 353 17.71 7.77 -14.08
CA THR A 353 16.65 6.77 -14.25
C THR A 353 16.89 5.86 -15.46
N ILE A 354 17.40 6.39 -16.57
CA ILE A 354 17.81 5.58 -17.73
C ILE A 354 18.87 4.56 -17.30
N THR A 355 19.92 5.02 -16.62
CA THR A 355 21.03 4.17 -16.16
C THR A 355 20.54 3.10 -15.18
N ALA A 356 19.74 3.49 -14.18
CA ALA A 356 19.21 2.57 -13.18
C ALA A 356 18.26 1.50 -13.76
N SER A 357 17.71 1.72 -14.96
CA SER A 357 16.76 0.81 -15.58
C SER A 357 17.40 -0.40 -16.26
N PHE A 358 18.71 -0.41 -16.53
CA PHE A 358 19.40 -1.54 -17.18
C PHE A 358 20.18 -2.41 -16.18
N ALA A 359 20.17 -3.71 -16.42
CA ALA A 359 21.10 -4.64 -15.80
C ALA A 359 22.53 -4.39 -16.29
N ASP A 360 23.54 -4.68 -15.44
CA ASP A 360 24.95 -4.43 -15.76
C ASP A 360 25.37 -5.10 -17.08
N ASP A 361 24.83 -6.29 -17.35
CA ASP A 361 25.11 -7.15 -18.52
C ASP A 361 24.06 -7.06 -19.63
N ALA A 362 23.19 -6.04 -19.60
CA ALA A 362 22.09 -5.91 -20.55
C ALA A 362 22.55 -5.82 -22.01
N THR A 363 21.68 -6.21 -22.95
CA THR A 363 21.98 -6.12 -24.40
C THR A 363 20.93 -5.30 -25.15
N TRP A 364 21.36 -4.47 -26.10
CA TRP A 364 20.46 -3.76 -27.02
C TRP A 364 20.79 -4.12 -28.46
N THR A 365 19.83 -4.67 -29.21
CA THR A 365 19.97 -4.97 -30.64
C THR A 365 19.21 -3.95 -31.47
N TYR A 366 19.91 -3.28 -32.39
CA TYR A 366 19.35 -2.33 -33.34
C TYR A 366 19.46 -2.87 -34.78
N PRO A 367 18.37 -2.85 -35.58
CA PRO A 367 18.30 -3.53 -36.88
C PRO A 367 18.89 -2.69 -38.03
N GLY A 368 18.93 -3.27 -39.23
CA GLY A 368 19.31 -2.58 -40.47
C GLY A 368 20.78 -2.75 -40.85
N ASP A 369 21.29 -1.79 -41.64
CA ASP A 369 22.70 -1.69 -42.07
C ASP A 369 23.19 -0.23 -41.92
N LEU A 370 23.03 0.31 -40.71
CA LEU A 370 23.36 1.70 -40.36
C LEU A 370 24.64 1.74 -39.50
N PRO A 371 25.31 2.90 -39.36
CA PRO A 371 26.44 3.05 -38.45
C PRO A 371 26.16 2.68 -36.99
N LEU A 372 24.88 2.68 -36.58
CA LEU A 372 24.40 2.32 -35.24
C LEU A 372 23.80 0.90 -35.13
N THR A 373 23.73 0.16 -36.24
CA THR A 373 23.26 -1.24 -36.28
C THR A 373 24.22 -2.15 -35.52
N GLY A 374 23.65 -3.09 -34.77
CA GLY A 374 24.42 -4.13 -34.10
C GLY A 374 23.79 -4.54 -32.78
N THR A 375 24.60 -5.21 -31.95
CA THR A 375 24.23 -5.51 -30.56
C THR A 375 25.21 -4.85 -29.62
N TRP A 376 24.72 -3.90 -28.84
CA TRP A 376 25.42 -3.21 -27.77
C TRP A 376 25.29 -4.03 -26.50
N LYS A 377 26.41 -4.24 -25.78
CA LYS A 377 26.48 -5.14 -24.62
C LYS A 377 27.02 -4.42 -23.41
N GLY A 378 26.31 -4.56 -22.29
CA GLY A 378 26.58 -3.90 -21.02
C GLY A 378 25.85 -2.56 -20.91
N ARG A 379 25.37 -2.25 -19.71
CA ARG A 379 24.66 -1.00 -19.41
C ARG A 379 25.42 0.23 -19.93
N ASP A 380 26.71 0.32 -19.61
CA ASP A 380 27.49 1.52 -19.92
C ASP A 380 27.62 1.75 -21.43
N ALA A 381 27.75 0.67 -22.22
CA ALA A 381 27.77 0.74 -23.68
C ALA A 381 26.39 1.12 -24.25
N ILE A 382 25.30 0.62 -23.66
CA ILE A 382 23.94 0.99 -24.08
C ILE A 382 23.67 2.46 -23.80
N VAL A 383 23.93 2.92 -22.57
CA VAL A 383 23.57 4.28 -22.14
C VAL A 383 24.54 5.33 -22.69
N GLY A 384 25.85 5.10 -22.54
CA GLY A 384 26.88 6.07 -22.93
C GLY A 384 27.16 6.08 -24.44
N ASP A 385 27.33 4.91 -25.04
CA ASP A 385 27.79 4.81 -26.43
C ASP A 385 26.62 4.80 -27.40
N PHE A 386 25.64 3.91 -27.22
CA PHE A 386 24.50 3.79 -28.13
C PHE A 386 23.52 4.96 -27.98
N LEU A 387 22.85 5.11 -26.84
CA LEU A 387 21.85 6.16 -26.62
C LEU A 387 22.50 7.56 -26.67
N GLY A 388 23.63 7.74 -25.98
CA GLY A 388 24.40 8.98 -26.04
C GLY A 388 24.97 9.27 -27.43
N GLY A 389 25.37 8.25 -28.20
CA GLY A 389 25.77 8.37 -29.61
C GLY A 389 24.63 8.82 -30.51
N ALA A 390 23.46 8.18 -30.39
CA ALA A 390 22.27 8.50 -31.16
C ALA A 390 21.80 9.95 -30.90
N GLY A 391 21.83 10.40 -29.63
CA GLY A 391 21.50 11.79 -29.29
C GLY A 391 22.37 12.83 -30.01
N ARG A 392 23.66 12.52 -30.25
CA ARG A 392 24.61 13.42 -30.94
C ARG A 392 24.31 13.61 -32.44
N LEU A 393 23.45 12.79 -33.04
CA LEU A 393 22.98 12.90 -34.43
C LEU A 393 21.97 14.03 -34.62
N PHE A 394 21.43 14.57 -33.53
CA PHE A 394 20.49 15.69 -33.55
C PHE A 394 21.21 17.00 -33.27
N GLN A 395 20.62 18.11 -33.72
CA GLN A 395 21.14 19.44 -33.40
C GLN A 395 20.81 19.81 -31.94
N PRO A 396 21.57 20.71 -31.30
CA PRO A 396 21.24 21.20 -29.96
C PRO A 396 19.84 21.82 -29.92
N GLY A 397 19.00 21.37 -28.99
CA GLY A 397 17.59 21.79 -28.89
C GLY A 397 16.64 21.14 -29.91
N GLY A 398 17.16 20.25 -30.75
CA GLY A 398 16.43 19.43 -31.72
C GLY A 398 16.41 17.95 -31.35
N GLU A 399 16.77 17.59 -30.12
CA GLU A 399 16.75 16.23 -29.62
C GLU A 399 15.36 15.60 -29.78
N PRO A 400 15.28 14.29 -30.08
CA PRO A 400 14.02 13.65 -30.37
C PRO A 400 13.11 13.64 -29.13
N LYS A 401 11.92 14.22 -29.28
CA LYS A 401 10.81 14.07 -28.35
C LYS A 401 10.19 12.70 -28.54
N VAL A 402 10.30 11.87 -27.51
CA VAL A 402 9.71 10.54 -27.46
C VAL A 402 8.31 10.60 -26.86
N VAL A 403 7.35 9.93 -27.50
CA VAL A 403 5.99 9.76 -26.96
C VAL A 403 5.63 8.29 -27.03
N LEU A 404 5.50 7.66 -25.86
CA LEU A 404 5.05 6.27 -25.71
C LEU A 404 3.58 6.15 -26.14
N THR A 405 3.28 5.22 -27.04
CA THR A 405 1.93 5.04 -27.61
C THR A 405 1.26 3.75 -27.18
N ASN A 406 2.02 2.70 -26.88
CA ASN A 406 1.46 1.41 -26.47
C ASN A 406 2.45 0.61 -25.61
N VAL A 407 1.94 -0.16 -24.67
CA VAL A 407 2.72 -1.11 -23.86
C VAL A 407 1.91 -2.37 -23.64
N ILE A 408 2.47 -3.52 -24.01
CA ILE A 408 1.87 -4.84 -23.83
C ILE A 408 2.90 -5.70 -23.11
N ALA A 409 2.53 -6.30 -21.98
CA ALA A 409 3.40 -7.20 -21.25
C ALA A 409 2.80 -8.61 -21.12
N ASP A 410 3.69 -9.60 -21.19
CA ASP A 410 3.43 -11.01 -20.89
C ASP A 410 4.61 -11.55 -20.07
N GLY A 411 4.40 -11.66 -18.76
CA GLY A 411 5.43 -12.03 -17.80
C GLY A 411 6.63 -11.08 -17.83
N ASP A 412 7.82 -11.62 -18.14
CA ASP A 412 9.09 -10.88 -18.20
C ASP A 412 9.30 -10.13 -19.53
N ARG A 413 8.39 -10.30 -20.51
CA ARG A 413 8.50 -9.68 -21.83
C ARG A 413 7.54 -8.52 -21.99
N VAL A 414 8.05 -7.46 -22.61
CA VAL A 414 7.26 -6.25 -22.89
C VAL A 414 7.48 -5.83 -24.33
N VAL A 415 6.40 -5.50 -25.02
CA VAL A 415 6.43 -4.77 -26.28
C VAL A 415 6.01 -3.34 -25.97
N ALA A 416 6.84 -2.37 -26.33
CA ALA A 416 6.50 -0.96 -26.24
C ALA A 416 6.63 -0.30 -27.61
N GLU A 417 5.66 0.55 -27.94
CA GLU A 417 5.64 1.36 -29.16
C GLU A 417 5.75 2.82 -28.78
N TRP A 418 6.55 3.59 -29.51
CA TRP A 418 6.68 5.03 -29.31
C TRP A 418 6.91 5.77 -30.63
N THR A 419 6.60 7.07 -30.62
CA THR A 419 7.00 7.99 -31.70
C THR A 419 8.21 8.80 -31.28
N SER A 420 9.10 9.11 -32.22
CA SER A 420 10.32 9.88 -31.98
C SER A 420 10.41 11.03 -32.98
N ARG A 421 10.33 12.27 -32.50
CA ARG A 421 10.33 13.48 -33.35
C ARG A 421 11.41 14.48 -32.97
N GLY A 422 12.29 14.82 -33.90
CA GLY A 422 13.39 15.74 -33.66
C GLY A 422 13.86 16.45 -34.92
N THR A 423 15.00 17.14 -34.82
CA THR A 423 15.68 17.74 -35.96
C THR A 423 17.13 17.25 -36.01
N ALA A 424 17.46 16.57 -37.10
CA ALA A 424 18.79 16.04 -37.33
C ALA A 424 19.83 17.17 -37.43
N ARG A 425 21.10 16.86 -37.20
CA ARG A 425 22.21 17.83 -37.28
C ARG A 425 22.33 18.50 -38.66
N ASN A 426 21.89 17.83 -39.73
CA ASN A 426 21.83 18.36 -41.09
C ASN A 426 20.56 19.22 -41.36
N GLY A 427 19.75 19.51 -40.33
CA GLY A 427 18.54 20.31 -40.42
C GLY A 427 17.28 19.56 -40.90
N ARG A 428 17.38 18.27 -41.27
CA ARG A 428 16.22 17.48 -41.71
C ARG A 428 15.31 17.14 -40.52
N ALA A 429 14.00 17.17 -40.75
CA ALA A 429 13.03 16.75 -39.74
C ALA A 429 13.05 15.24 -39.57
N TYR A 430 13.13 14.77 -38.33
CA TYR A 430 13.01 13.37 -37.97
C TYR A 430 11.65 13.12 -37.34
N ASP A 431 10.92 12.15 -37.85
CA ASP A 431 9.64 11.66 -37.30
C ASP A 431 9.55 10.17 -37.61
N ASN A 432 9.67 9.33 -36.60
CA ASN A 432 9.73 7.89 -36.79
C ASN A 432 8.82 7.15 -35.80
N LEU A 433 8.32 6.00 -36.26
CA LEU A 433 7.63 5.03 -35.44
C LEU A 433 8.66 3.98 -35.00
N CYS A 434 8.69 3.73 -33.70
CA CYS A 434 9.63 2.83 -33.07
C CYS A 434 8.88 1.80 -32.24
N LEU A 435 9.45 0.61 -32.17
CA LEU A 435 8.97 -0.49 -31.35
C LEU A 435 10.17 -1.16 -30.69
N GLY A 436 10.03 -1.54 -29.44
CA GLY A 436 11.02 -2.33 -28.71
C GLY A 436 10.38 -3.58 -28.11
N VAL A 437 11.05 -4.71 -28.24
CA VAL A 437 10.76 -5.92 -27.46
C VAL A 437 11.78 -6.03 -26.34
N PHE A 438 11.33 -5.84 -25.11
CA PHE A 438 12.14 -5.82 -23.90
C PHE A 438 12.00 -7.14 -23.14
N THR A 439 13.04 -7.49 -22.39
CA THR A 439 12.99 -8.51 -21.34
C THR A 439 13.44 -7.88 -20.03
N VAL A 440 12.62 -7.98 -19.00
CA VAL A 440 12.86 -7.40 -17.68
C VAL A 440 13.01 -8.51 -16.66
N ARG A 441 14.09 -8.47 -15.88
CA ARG A 441 14.33 -9.40 -14.78
C ARG A 441 14.81 -8.60 -13.58
N ASP A 442 14.31 -8.96 -12.40
CA ASP A 442 14.69 -8.32 -11.14
C ASP A 442 14.58 -6.78 -11.19
N GLY A 443 13.50 -6.29 -11.82
CA GLY A 443 13.21 -4.85 -11.95
C GLY A 443 14.13 -4.11 -12.94
N ARG A 444 14.93 -4.82 -13.75
CA ARG A 444 15.88 -4.23 -14.70
C ARG A 444 15.72 -4.81 -16.11
N ILE A 445 15.91 -3.97 -17.11
CA ILE A 445 15.96 -4.37 -18.52
C ILE A 445 17.25 -5.16 -18.74
N THR A 446 17.10 -6.41 -19.17
CA THR A 446 18.22 -7.32 -19.49
C THR A 446 18.43 -7.45 -20.99
N SER A 447 17.40 -7.26 -21.80
CA SER A 447 17.58 -7.15 -23.25
C SER A 447 16.54 -6.28 -23.91
N VAL A 448 16.93 -5.65 -25.03
CA VAL A 448 16.06 -4.88 -25.93
C VAL A 448 16.35 -5.31 -27.37
N ARG A 449 15.29 -5.56 -28.14
CA ARG A 449 15.35 -5.63 -29.60
C ARG A 449 14.49 -4.52 -30.17
N GLU A 450 15.11 -3.55 -30.81
CA GLU A 450 14.42 -2.41 -31.40
C GLU A 450 14.03 -2.69 -32.86
N TYR A 451 12.95 -2.05 -33.30
CA TYR A 451 12.44 -2.03 -34.66
C TYR A 451 12.01 -0.59 -34.98
N THR A 452 12.37 -0.13 -36.18
CA THR A 452 11.99 1.19 -36.67
C THR A 452 12.15 1.24 -38.19
N ASP A 453 11.70 2.32 -38.85
CA ASP A 453 12.01 2.54 -40.26
C ASP A 453 13.50 2.92 -40.43
N THR A 454 14.34 1.91 -40.64
CA THR A 454 15.79 2.09 -40.81
C THR A 454 16.15 2.86 -42.08
N GLN A 455 15.30 2.84 -43.11
CA GLN A 455 15.51 3.63 -44.32
C GLN A 455 15.26 5.12 -44.05
N HIS A 456 14.26 5.44 -43.23
CA HIS A 456 14.04 6.81 -42.77
C HIS A 456 15.17 7.31 -41.88
N VAL A 457 15.71 6.46 -41.00
CA VAL A 457 16.90 6.78 -40.19
C VAL A 457 18.09 7.11 -41.10
N GLU A 458 18.37 6.28 -42.10
CA GLU A 458 19.44 6.52 -43.07
C GLU A 458 19.29 7.88 -43.77
N ARG A 459 18.13 8.11 -44.39
CA ARG A 459 17.84 9.32 -45.19
C ARG A 459 17.85 10.60 -44.37
N THR A 460 17.58 10.51 -43.07
CA THR A 460 17.44 11.69 -42.21
C THR A 460 18.71 11.94 -41.41
N LEU A 461 19.24 10.92 -40.73
CA LEU A 461 20.35 11.07 -39.78
C LEU A 461 21.72 10.82 -40.41
N PHE A 462 21.80 10.02 -41.48
CA PHE A 462 23.08 9.61 -42.10
C PHE A 462 23.20 9.97 -43.58
N ALA A 463 22.23 10.70 -44.13
CA ALA A 463 22.28 11.11 -45.51
C ALA A 463 23.51 12.02 -45.76
N PRO A 464 24.21 11.83 -46.88
CA PRO A 464 25.28 12.73 -47.29
C PRO A 464 24.80 14.19 -47.30
N GLU A 465 25.71 15.09 -46.96
CA GLU A 465 25.47 16.54 -47.03
C GLU A 465 25.12 17.00 -48.45
#